data_AF-A0A410RFQ3-F1
#
_entry.id   AF-A0A410RFQ3-F1
#
_cell.length_a   1.000
_cell.length_b   1.000
_cell.length_c   1.000
_cell.angle_alpha   90.00
_cell.angle_beta   90.00
_cell.angle_gamma   90.00
#
_symmetry.space_group_name_H-M   'P 1'
#
loop_
_entity.id
_entity.type
_entity.pdbx_description
1 polymer ?
#
loop_
_entity_poly.entity_id
_entity_poly.type
_entity_poly.pdbx_seq_one_letter_code
_entity_poly.pdbx_strand_id
1 'polypeptide(L)'
;CRFLTVSAITMRAVLVFVALLGVALAGDRPNIRVRLDSQEVRLNKLTARFQKIADKIDSSTSGASDSATVIGALCGTLNRKLGDGCGEGQFQCGEGGGCIPNLEVCDGDQQCGNGADEATCDNPAPAGSAFKGTLIYDYCTQRRPDSISIFINSASAKNVRVDLGVSLSVEKTTEDGSIAAYLTAPGYYDFAEQRLVVKPPESDGLGIVCKFDRGTQRECTGYVVRIATLEKCAKFIVIRQ
;
A
#
# COMPACT_ATOMS: atom_id res chain seq x y z
N CYS A 1 65.25 -54.33 -1.86
CA CYS A 1 64.68 -53.12 -2.49
C CYS A 1 64.04 -52.24 -1.43
N ARG A 2 64.47 -50.98 -1.35
CA ARG A 2 64.08 -49.98 -0.34
C ARG A 2 62.58 -49.66 -0.43
N PHE A 3 61.88 -49.73 0.70
CA PHE A 3 60.54 -49.18 0.87
C PHE A 3 60.62 -47.64 0.82
N LEU A 4 59.94 -47.04 -0.17
CA LEU A 4 59.75 -45.58 -0.24
C LEU A 4 58.74 -45.16 0.84
N THR A 5 59.19 -44.34 1.79
CA THR A 5 58.34 -43.60 2.72
C THR A 5 57.74 -42.40 1.98
N VAL A 6 56.47 -42.49 1.60
CA VAL A 6 55.70 -41.34 1.10
C VAL A 6 55.42 -40.43 2.30
N SER A 7 56.05 -39.25 2.32
CA SER A 7 55.91 -38.26 3.39
C SER A 7 54.45 -37.79 3.51
N ALA A 8 53.91 -37.78 4.74
CA ALA A 8 52.52 -37.46 5.08
C ALA A 8 52.01 -36.10 4.54
N ILE A 9 52.92 -35.22 4.13
CA ILE A 9 52.64 -33.91 3.51
C ILE A 9 52.02 -34.10 2.10
N THR A 10 52.46 -35.12 1.35
CA THR A 10 51.98 -35.37 -0.02
C THR A 10 50.55 -35.95 -0.05
N MET A 11 50.18 -36.75 0.95
CA MET A 11 48.84 -37.35 1.05
C MET A 11 47.76 -36.32 1.40
N ARG A 12 48.09 -35.31 2.21
CA ARG A 12 47.18 -34.18 2.52
C ARG A 12 46.95 -33.29 1.30
N ALA A 13 48.00 -33.00 0.53
CA ALA A 13 47.88 -32.20 -0.69
C ALA A 13 46.99 -32.88 -1.74
N VAL A 14 47.13 -34.20 -1.92
CA VAL A 14 46.29 -34.98 -2.85
C VAL A 14 44.83 -35.01 -2.38
N LEU A 15 44.56 -35.16 -1.08
CA LEU A 15 43.19 -35.14 -0.55
C LEU A 15 42.52 -33.77 -0.73
N VAL A 16 43.25 -32.67 -0.52
CA VAL A 16 42.74 -31.31 -0.76
C VAL A 16 42.47 -31.09 -2.25
N PHE A 17 43.35 -31.58 -3.13
CA PHE A 17 43.17 -31.45 -4.57
C PHE A 17 41.97 -32.27 -5.09
N VAL A 18 41.77 -33.49 -4.57
CA VAL A 18 40.60 -34.34 -4.88
C VAL A 18 39.32 -33.72 -4.32
N ALA A 19 39.36 -33.10 -3.13
CA ALA A 19 38.21 -32.38 -2.57
C ALA A 19 37.85 -31.14 -3.41
N LEU A 20 38.85 -30.37 -3.86
CA LEU A 20 38.63 -29.19 -4.71
C LEU A 20 38.11 -29.58 -6.12
N LEU A 21 38.61 -30.68 -6.70
CA LEU A 21 38.07 -31.24 -7.94
C LEU A 21 36.64 -31.78 -7.76
N GLY A 22 36.33 -32.38 -6.61
CA GLY A 22 34.98 -32.84 -6.28
C GLY A 22 33.97 -31.70 -6.17
N VAL A 23 34.39 -30.53 -5.67
CA VAL A 23 33.54 -29.32 -5.61
C VAL A 23 33.37 -28.68 -6.99
N ALA A 24 34.42 -28.68 -7.83
CA ALA A 24 34.35 -28.11 -9.19
C ALA A 24 33.48 -28.93 -10.16
N LEU A 25 33.30 -30.23 -9.91
CA LEU A 25 32.45 -31.12 -10.72
C LEU A 25 31.02 -31.28 -10.17
N ALA A 26 30.68 -30.63 -9.05
CA ALA A 26 29.31 -30.53 -8.58
C ALA A 26 28.55 -29.48 -9.41
N GLY A 27 28.23 -29.87 -10.64
CA GLY A 27 27.38 -29.09 -11.54
C GLY A 27 26.09 -28.64 -10.85
N ASP A 28 25.81 -27.35 -11.01
CA ASP A 28 24.59 -26.64 -10.62
C ASP A 28 23.36 -27.49 -10.98
N ARG A 29 22.58 -27.92 -9.98
CA ARG A 29 21.42 -28.82 -10.19
C ARG A 29 20.20 -27.99 -10.64
N PRO A 30 19.79 -28.00 -11.92
CA PRO A 30 18.73 -27.12 -12.42
C PRO A 30 17.34 -27.42 -11.83
N ASN A 31 17.10 -28.67 -11.42
CA ASN A 31 15.81 -29.10 -10.87
C ASN A 31 15.45 -28.50 -9.50
N ILE A 32 16.42 -27.92 -8.77
CA ILE A 32 16.16 -27.31 -7.46
C ILE A 32 15.60 -25.88 -7.62
N ARG A 33 16.11 -25.12 -8.61
CA ARG A 33 15.66 -23.75 -8.88
C ARG A 33 14.20 -23.69 -9.35
N VAL A 34 13.80 -24.61 -10.22
CA VAL A 34 12.40 -24.70 -10.73
C VAL A 34 11.39 -25.02 -9.61
N ARG A 35 11.79 -25.77 -8.57
CA ARG A 35 10.92 -26.03 -7.40
C ARG A 35 10.86 -24.84 -6.45
N LEU A 36 11.91 -24.03 -6.36
CA LEU A 36 11.95 -22.81 -5.55
C LEU A 36 11.03 -21.72 -6.12
N ASP A 37 11.05 -21.47 -7.42
CA ASP A 37 10.17 -20.47 -8.06
C ASP A 37 8.68 -20.82 -7.91
N SER A 38 8.34 -22.13 -7.96
CA SER A 38 6.96 -22.59 -7.77
C SER A 38 6.47 -22.45 -6.32
N GLN A 39 7.39 -22.42 -5.36
CA GLN A 39 7.07 -22.27 -3.93
C GLN A 39 7.01 -20.81 -3.52
N GLU A 40 7.72 -19.91 -4.21
CA GLU A 40 7.63 -18.46 -4.01
C GLU A 40 6.22 -17.92 -4.29
N VAL A 41 5.57 -18.38 -5.36
CA VAL A 41 4.17 -18.00 -5.67
C VAL A 41 3.21 -18.43 -4.56
N ARG A 42 3.44 -19.60 -3.95
CA ARG A 42 2.64 -20.10 -2.83
C ARG A 42 2.92 -19.32 -1.54
N LEU A 43 4.18 -18.95 -1.30
CA LEU A 43 4.56 -18.11 -0.17
C LEU A 43 3.92 -16.73 -0.29
N ASN A 44 4.00 -16.09 -1.46
CA ASN A 44 3.39 -14.78 -1.72
C ASN A 44 1.87 -14.81 -1.53
N LYS A 45 1.20 -15.89 -1.97
CA LYS A 45 -0.24 -16.08 -1.77
C LYS A 45 -0.59 -16.30 -0.30
N LEU A 46 0.27 -16.98 0.46
CA LEU A 46 0.09 -17.20 1.89
C LEU A 46 0.34 -15.91 2.68
N THR A 47 1.37 -15.15 2.33
CA THR A 47 1.66 -13.81 2.88
C THR A 47 0.50 -12.85 2.64
N ALA A 48 -0.09 -12.82 1.44
CA ALA A 48 -1.27 -12.00 1.16
C ALA A 48 -2.49 -12.39 2.03
N ARG A 49 -2.65 -13.68 2.36
CA ARG A 49 -3.70 -14.15 3.28
C ARG A 49 -3.41 -13.78 4.74
N PHE A 50 -2.16 -13.91 5.18
CA PHE A 50 -1.73 -13.50 6.51
C PHE A 50 -1.82 -11.98 6.69
N GLN A 51 -1.45 -11.20 5.67
CA GLN A 51 -1.64 -9.76 5.67
C GLN A 51 -3.11 -9.37 5.65
N LYS A 52 -3.99 -10.09 4.95
CA LYS A 52 -5.45 -9.86 5.06
C LYS A 52 -5.97 -10.06 6.49
N ILE A 53 -5.32 -10.92 7.27
CA ILE A 53 -5.62 -11.15 8.69
C ILE A 53 -4.93 -10.09 9.57
N ALA A 54 -3.67 -9.72 9.27
CA ALA A 54 -2.95 -8.66 9.97
C ALA A 54 -3.61 -7.29 9.76
N ASP A 55 -4.06 -6.97 8.55
CA ASP A 55 -4.89 -5.81 8.23
C ASP A 55 -6.21 -5.77 9.02
N LYS A 56 -6.71 -6.95 9.39
CA LYS A 56 -7.91 -7.10 10.23
C LYS A 56 -7.60 -6.82 11.71
N ILE A 57 -6.32 -6.81 12.10
CA ILE A 57 -5.78 -6.66 13.46
C ILE A 57 -5.11 -5.29 13.65
N ASP A 58 -4.33 -4.78 12.70
CA ASP A 58 -3.66 -3.47 12.75
C ASP A 58 -4.67 -2.31 12.75
N SER A 59 -5.89 -2.54 12.25
CA SER A 59 -7.00 -1.61 12.44
C SER A 59 -7.39 -1.39 13.90
N SER A 60 -6.89 -2.22 14.82
CA SER A 60 -7.25 -2.18 16.24
C SER A 60 -6.16 -1.60 17.14
N THR A 61 -4.95 -1.33 16.64
CA THR A 61 -3.85 -0.86 17.48
C THR A 61 -2.82 -0.06 16.69
N SER A 62 -3.03 1.25 16.50
CA SER A 62 -1.94 2.16 16.14
C SER A 62 -1.97 3.37 17.06
N GLY A 63 -0.83 3.61 17.73
CA GLY A 63 -0.68 4.52 18.84
C GLY A 63 -1.03 5.96 18.49
N ALA A 64 -2.02 6.48 19.18
CA ALA A 64 -2.30 7.90 19.25
C ALA A 64 -1.97 8.38 20.66
N SER A 65 -1.10 9.38 20.75
CA SER A 65 -0.70 10.04 22.00
C SER A 65 -1.77 10.99 22.55
N ASP A 66 -2.92 11.10 21.87
CA ASP A 66 -4.05 11.94 22.25
C ASP A 66 -5.35 11.13 22.21
N SER A 67 -6.13 11.20 23.29
CA SER A 67 -7.33 10.41 23.54
C SER A 67 -8.41 10.63 22.47
N ALA A 68 -8.52 11.84 21.92
CA ALA A 68 -9.48 12.15 20.85
C ALA A 68 -9.14 11.43 19.54
N THR A 69 -7.84 11.34 19.21
CA THR A 69 -7.36 10.65 17.99
C THR A 69 -7.54 9.13 18.11
N VAL A 70 -7.31 8.56 19.31
CA VAL A 70 -7.56 7.13 19.58
C VAL A 70 -9.05 6.82 19.41
N ILE A 71 -9.94 7.62 20.00
CA ILE A 71 -11.40 7.40 19.94
C ILE A 71 -11.89 7.52 18.49
N GLY A 72 -11.41 8.50 17.73
CA GLY A 72 -11.73 8.66 16.31
C GLY A 72 -11.30 7.44 15.47
N ALA A 73 -10.07 6.95 15.66
CA ALA A 73 -9.57 5.76 14.98
C ALA A 73 -10.37 4.50 15.34
N LEU A 74 -10.75 4.34 16.61
CA LEU A 74 -11.56 3.22 17.08
C LEU A 74 -12.97 3.25 16.49
N CYS A 75 -13.59 4.43 16.44
CA CYS A 75 -14.91 4.65 15.85
C CYS A 75 -14.91 4.31 14.34
N GLY A 76 -13.89 4.77 13.61
CA GLY A 76 -13.70 4.41 12.20
C GLY A 76 -13.55 2.89 11.98
N THR A 77 -12.86 2.19 12.89
CA THR A 77 -12.74 0.72 12.83
C THR A 77 -14.03 -0.01 13.20
N LEU A 78 -14.80 0.48 14.18
CA LEU A 78 -16.10 -0.07 14.56
C LEU A 78 -17.10 0.05 13.40
N ASN A 79 -17.22 1.24 12.79
CA ASN A 79 -18.14 1.47 11.67
C ASN A 79 -17.81 0.56 10.48
N ARG A 80 -16.52 0.33 10.19
CA ARG A 80 -16.09 -0.62 9.15
C ARG A 80 -16.44 -2.09 9.45
N LYS A 81 -16.59 -2.46 10.72
CA LYS A 81 -16.86 -3.85 11.15
C LYS A 81 -18.34 -4.16 11.28
N LEU A 82 -19.11 -3.22 11.80
CA LEU A 82 -20.54 -3.41 12.04
C LEU A 82 -21.39 -2.93 10.86
N GLY A 83 -20.81 -2.17 9.93
CA GLY A 83 -21.59 -1.40 8.97
C GLY A 83 -22.13 -0.14 9.65
N ASP A 84 -22.12 0.96 8.92
CA ASP A 84 -22.64 2.27 9.32
C ASP A 84 -24.19 2.32 9.29
N GLY A 85 -24.85 1.22 8.95
CA GLY A 85 -26.31 1.13 8.85
C GLY A 85 -26.89 1.83 7.62
N CYS A 86 -26.04 2.44 6.79
CA CYS A 86 -26.41 3.13 5.56
C CYS A 86 -26.07 2.28 4.32
N GLY A 87 -26.77 2.56 3.22
CA GLY A 87 -26.51 1.93 1.93
C GLY A 87 -25.24 2.46 1.26
N GLU A 88 -24.80 1.80 0.19
CA GLU A 88 -23.68 2.31 -0.62
C GLU A 88 -24.00 3.70 -1.18
N GLY A 89 -23.03 4.62 -1.10
CA GLY A 89 -23.20 6.00 -1.56
C GLY A 89 -23.96 6.91 -0.58
N GLN A 90 -24.15 6.45 0.66
CA GLN A 90 -24.73 7.25 1.74
C GLN A 90 -23.71 7.53 2.84
N PHE A 91 -23.85 8.70 3.46
CA PHE A 91 -23.08 9.16 4.61
C PHE A 91 -23.94 9.08 5.86
N GLN A 92 -23.36 8.56 6.95
CA GLN A 92 -24.03 8.42 8.23
C GLN A 92 -23.76 9.63 9.12
N CYS A 93 -24.80 10.36 9.49
CA CYS A 93 -24.70 11.56 10.33
C CYS A 93 -24.22 11.29 11.77
N GLY A 94 -23.97 10.04 12.15
CA GLY A 94 -23.52 9.64 13.49
C GLY A 94 -24.66 9.11 14.38
N GLU A 95 -24.50 9.16 15.70
CA GLU A 95 -25.51 8.65 16.64
C GLU A 95 -26.84 9.40 16.50
N GLY A 96 -27.90 8.68 16.13
CA GLY A 96 -29.25 9.21 16.00
C GLY A 96 -29.49 10.09 14.76
N GLY A 97 -28.46 10.36 13.97
CA GLY A 97 -28.58 11.02 12.67
C GLY A 97 -28.79 9.98 11.58
N GLY A 98 -29.79 10.17 10.73
CA GLY A 98 -30.06 9.26 9.61
C GLY A 98 -28.96 9.24 8.55
N CYS A 99 -29.26 8.59 7.43
CA CYS A 99 -28.37 8.52 6.28
C CYS A 99 -28.72 9.62 5.27
N ILE A 100 -27.72 10.34 4.77
CA ILE A 100 -27.85 11.29 3.66
C ILE A 100 -27.05 10.80 2.45
N PRO A 101 -27.34 11.22 1.21
CA PRO A 101 -26.49 10.98 0.05
C PRO A 101 -25.07 11.54 0.21
N ASN A 102 -24.05 10.85 -0.29
CA ASN A 102 -22.66 11.34 -0.29
C ASN A 102 -22.47 12.68 -1.01
N LEU A 103 -23.39 13.04 -1.91
CA LEU A 103 -23.34 14.29 -2.65
C LEU A 103 -23.72 15.51 -1.80
N GLU A 104 -24.36 15.28 -0.66
CA GLU A 104 -24.80 16.29 0.31
C GLU A 104 -23.79 16.45 1.45
N VAL A 105 -22.57 15.91 1.31
CA VAL A 105 -21.51 16.10 2.31
C VAL A 105 -20.61 17.24 1.86
N CYS A 106 -20.41 18.22 2.76
CA CYS A 106 -19.58 19.40 2.53
C CYS A 106 -20.07 20.30 1.39
N ASP A 107 -21.37 20.26 1.08
CA ASP A 107 -21.96 21.05 0.00
C ASP A 107 -22.31 22.48 0.42
N GLY A 108 -22.19 22.78 1.72
CA GLY A 108 -22.40 24.09 2.33
C GLY A 108 -23.79 24.28 2.95
N ASP A 109 -24.68 23.31 2.78
CA ASP A 109 -25.99 23.26 3.44
C ASP A 109 -25.95 22.21 4.54
N GLN A 110 -26.72 22.40 5.62
CA GLN A 110 -26.77 21.44 6.72
C GLN A 110 -27.97 20.48 6.53
N GLN A 111 -27.73 19.22 6.18
CA GLN A 111 -28.73 18.17 6.04
C GLN A 111 -28.81 17.28 7.28
N CYS A 112 -27.68 17.00 7.93
CA CYS A 112 -27.65 16.30 9.20
C CYS A 112 -28.20 17.20 10.33
N GLY A 113 -29.10 16.67 11.15
CA GLY A 113 -29.66 17.41 12.30
C GLY A 113 -28.62 17.87 13.33
N ASN A 114 -27.44 17.24 13.35
CA ASN A 114 -26.28 17.60 14.17
C ASN A 114 -25.16 18.31 13.39
N GLY A 115 -25.30 18.51 12.07
CA GLY A 115 -24.32 19.18 11.21
C GLY A 115 -23.04 18.39 10.95
N ALA A 116 -23.08 17.07 11.10
CA ALA A 116 -21.91 16.21 10.93
C ALA A 116 -21.37 16.18 9.48
N ASP A 117 -22.25 16.34 8.51
CA ASP A 117 -21.98 16.54 7.08
C ASP A 117 -21.10 17.75 6.79
N GLU A 118 -21.28 18.84 7.53
CA GLU A 118 -20.52 20.09 7.34
C GLU A 118 -19.37 20.25 8.35
N ALA A 119 -19.15 19.27 9.23
CA ALA A 119 -18.18 19.38 10.31
C ALA A 119 -16.72 19.11 9.88
N THR A 120 -16.47 18.40 8.78
CA THR A 120 -15.12 17.98 8.36
C THR A 120 -14.92 18.12 6.85
N CYS A 121 -14.80 19.37 6.40
CA CYS A 121 -14.67 19.74 4.97
C CYS A 121 -13.26 20.24 4.60
N ASP A 122 -12.29 19.96 5.46
CA ASP A 122 -10.89 20.27 5.19
C ASP A 122 -10.32 19.33 4.12
N ASN A 123 -9.74 19.91 3.07
CA ASN A 123 -9.01 19.15 2.07
C ASN A 123 -7.62 18.76 2.62
N PRO A 124 -7.33 17.46 2.88
CA PRO A 124 -6.02 17.04 3.38
C PRO A 124 -4.91 17.13 2.32
N ALA A 125 -5.27 17.32 1.05
CA ALA A 125 -4.39 17.34 -0.11
C ALA A 125 -4.49 18.67 -0.91
N PRO A 126 -4.12 19.83 -0.32
CA PRO A 126 -4.03 21.08 -1.07
C PRO A 126 -2.88 21.04 -2.10
N ALA A 127 -2.92 21.94 -3.08
CA ALA A 127 -1.83 22.08 -4.05
C ALA A 127 -0.48 22.31 -3.34
N GLY A 128 0.58 21.66 -3.84
CA GLY A 128 1.90 21.62 -3.23
C GLY A 128 2.09 20.51 -2.20
N SER A 129 1.06 19.75 -1.84
CA SER A 129 1.21 18.62 -0.92
C SER A 129 1.98 17.47 -1.55
N ALA A 130 2.84 16.84 -0.75
CA ALA A 130 3.55 15.62 -1.13
C ALA A 130 3.23 14.51 -0.11
N PHE A 131 3.02 13.30 -0.61
CA PHE A 131 2.76 12.11 0.20
C PHE A 131 3.70 11.00 -0.22
N LYS A 132 4.30 10.31 0.74
CA LYS A 132 5.19 9.18 0.48
C LYS A 132 4.54 7.89 0.98
N GLY A 133 4.34 6.95 0.08
CA GLY A 133 3.79 5.62 0.32
C GLY A 133 4.87 4.56 0.37
N THR A 134 4.93 3.79 1.45
CA THR A 134 5.80 2.62 1.59
C THR A 134 5.01 1.35 1.27
N LEU A 135 5.57 0.48 0.43
CA LEU A 135 4.92 -0.76 0.00
C LEU A 135 4.73 -1.75 1.15
N ILE A 136 3.53 -2.34 1.25
CA ILE A 136 3.24 -3.49 2.13
C ILE A 136 3.11 -4.78 1.31
N TYR A 137 2.35 -4.73 0.22
CA TYR A 137 2.28 -5.80 -0.76
C TYR A 137 1.87 -5.25 -2.12
N ASP A 138 2.27 -5.96 -3.16
CA ASP A 138 1.83 -5.70 -4.52
C ASP A 138 1.88 -7.02 -5.30
N TYR A 139 0.76 -7.39 -5.92
CA TYR A 139 0.70 -8.52 -6.84
C TYR A 139 0.23 -8.14 -8.26
N CYS A 140 -0.04 -6.86 -8.56
CA CYS A 140 -0.58 -6.43 -9.84
C CYS A 140 0.23 -5.39 -10.61
N THR A 141 1.02 -4.53 -9.94
CA THR A 141 1.80 -3.53 -10.69
C THR A 141 2.97 -4.21 -11.42
N GLN A 142 3.30 -3.72 -12.60
CA GLN A 142 4.37 -4.27 -13.41
C GLN A 142 5.75 -3.97 -12.80
N ARG A 143 5.90 -2.79 -12.19
CA ARG A 143 7.19 -2.28 -11.71
C ARG A 143 7.59 -2.83 -10.33
N ARG A 144 6.61 -3.24 -9.50
CA ARG A 144 6.83 -3.69 -8.10
C ARG A 144 7.71 -2.68 -7.34
N PRO A 145 7.23 -1.44 -7.11
CA PRO A 145 8.02 -0.38 -6.49
C PRO A 145 8.16 -0.57 -4.98
N ASP A 146 9.26 -0.10 -4.41
CA ASP A 146 9.45 -0.07 -2.94
C ASP A 146 8.65 1.08 -2.32
N SER A 147 8.56 2.19 -3.04
CA SER A 147 7.81 3.36 -2.60
C SER A 147 7.17 4.12 -3.76
N ILE A 148 6.09 4.83 -3.45
CA ILE A 148 5.39 5.72 -4.37
C ILE A 148 5.24 7.07 -3.70
N SER A 149 5.70 8.13 -4.35
CA SER A 149 5.45 9.51 -3.92
C SER A 149 4.35 10.13 -4.78
N ILE A 150 3.36 10.73 -4.13
CA ILE A 150 2.21 11.40 -4.73
C ILE A 150 2.37 12.89 -4.50
N PHE A 151 2.42 13.67 -5.58
CA PHE A 151 2.54 15.13 -5.55
C PHE A 151 1.26 15.75 -6.10
N ILE A 152 0.67 16.67 -5.33
CA ILE A 152 -0.53 17.41 -5.73
C ILE A 152 -0.07 18.70 -6.41
N ASN A 153 -0.16 18.76 -7.73
CA ASN A 153 0.25 19.94 -8.51
C ASN A 153 -0.79 21.05 -8.45
N SER A 154 -2.07 20.68 -8.49
CA SER A 154 -3.20 21.61 -8.46
C SER A 154 -4.38 21.02 -7.70
N ALA A 155 -5.16 21.89 -7.09
CA ALA A 155 -6.38 21.53 -6.38
C ALA A 155 -7.46 22.58 -6.69
N SER A 156 -8.57 22.14 -7.26
CA SER A 156 -9.73 22.98 -7.59
C SER A 156 -10.92 22.47 -6.81
N ALA A 157 -11.30 23.19 -5.76
CA ALA A 157 -12.45 22.86 -4.95
C ALA A 157 -13.75 23.11 -5.75
N LYS A 158 -14.62 22.11 -5.76
CA LYS A 158 -16.03 22.20 -6.13
C LYS A 158 -16.86 21.88 -4.89
N ASN A 159 -18.16 22.19 -4.91
CA ASN A 159 -19.04 22.02 -3.75
C ASN A 159 -18.98 20.62 -3.14
N VAL A 160 -18.80 19.55 -3.91
CA VAL A 160 -18.90 18.16 -3.39
C VAL A 160 -17.54 17.42 -3.36
N ARG A 161 -16.55 17.93 -4.10
CA ARG A 161 -15.24 17.27 -4.23
C ARG A 161 -14.17 18.26 -4.65
N VAL A 162 -12.92 17.92 -4.41
CA VAL A 162 -11.78 18.69 -4.93
C VAL A 162 -11.21 17.95 -6.14
N ASP A 163 -11.24 18.54 -7.32
CA ASP A 163 -10.55 17.99 -8.49
C ASP A 163 -9.04 18.29 -8.36
N LEU A 164 -8.19 17.28 -8.62
CA LEU A 164 -6.75 17.35 -8.37
C LEU A 164 -5.95 17.04 -9.64
N GLY A 165 -4.85 17.77 -9.85
CA GLY A 165 -3.79 17.40 -10.78
C GLY A 165 -2.66 16.73 -10.02
N VAL A 166 -2.32 15.48 -10.37
CA VAL A 166 -1.39 14.66 -9.59
C VAL A 166 -0.19 14.23 -10.43
N SER A 167 1.01 14.34 -9.86
CA SER A 167 2.23 13.70 -10.35
C SER A 167 2.62 12.57 -9.40
N LEU A 168 3.07 11.45 -9.96
CA LEU A 168 3.53 10.29 -9.21
C LEU A 168 5.01 10.07 -9.50
N SER A 169 5.80 9.80 -8.45
CA SER A 169 7.15 9.22 -8.56
C SER A 169 7.09 7.80 -8.03
N VAL A 170 7.39 6.82 -8.88
CA VAL A 170 7.37 5.40 -8.54
C VAL A 170 8.81 4.93 -8.46
N GLU A 171 9.29 4.64 -7.26
CA GLU A 171 10.70 4.37 -6.98
C GLU A 171 10.94 2.90 -6.64
N LYS A 172 11.98 2.33 -7.26
CA LYS A 172 12.47 0.99 -6.98
C LYS A 172 13.97 1.02 -6.76
N THR A 173 14.41 0.44 -5.66
CA THR A 173 15.82 0.28 -5.32
C THR A 173 16.34 -1.01 -5.96
N THR A 174 17.47 -0.93 -6.64
CA THR A 174 18.20 -2.05 -7.24
C THR A 174 19.63 -2.05 -6.72
N GLU A 175 20.38 -3.11 -6.98
CA GLU A 175 21.79 -3.21 -6.56
C GLU A 175 22.66 -2.09 -7.14
N ASP A 176 22.32 -1.62 -8.34
CA ASP A 176 23.04 -0.57 -9.07
C ASP A 176 22.54 0.87 -8.75
N GLY A 177 21.56 1.01 -7.85
CA GLY A 177 20.96 2.29 -7.47
C GLY A 177 19.43 2.32 -7.57
N SER A 178 18.84 3.51 -7.52
CA SER A 178 17.37 3.69 -7.55
C SER A 178 16.88 4.11 -8.92
N ILE A 179 15.85 3.41 -9.42
CA ILE A 179 15.15 3.76 -10.66
C ILE A 179 13.81 4.39 -10.29
N ALA A 180 13.51 5.53 -10.88
CA ALA A 180 12.24 6.24 -10.69
C ALA A 180 11.49 6.38 -12.01
N ALA A 181 10.17 6.18 -11.97
CA ALA A 181 9.26 6.49 -13.07
C ALA A 181 8.33 7.64 -12.65
N TYR A 182 8.17 8.62 -13.54
CA TYR A 182 7.30 9.77 -13.32
C TYR A 182 6.04 9.64 -14.16
N LEU A 183 4.89 9.70 -13.50
CA LEU A 183 3.57 9.59 -14.15
C LEU A 183 2.71 10.80 -13.78
N THR A 184 1.78 11.15 -14.64
CA THR A 184 0.80 12.22 -14.35
C THR A 184 -0.60 11.66 -14.53
N ALA A 185 -1.50 12.02 -13.63
CA ALA A 185 -2.89 11.61 -13.71
C ALA A 185 -3.81 12.66 -13.08
N PRO A 186 -5.04 12.80 -13.60
CA PRO A 186 -6.08 13.50 -12.88
C PRO A 186 -6.51 12.68 -11.64
N GLY A 187 -6.92 13.38 -10.60
CA GLY A 187 -7.47 12.80 -9.39
C GLY A 187 -8.59 13.65 -8.82
N TYR A 188 -9.13 13.22 -7.69
CA TYR A 188 -10.04 14.01 -6.89
C TYR A 188 -9.99 13.57 -5.42
N TYR A 189 -10.37 14.47 -4.52
CA TYR A 189 -10.64 14.17 -3.13
C TYR A 189 -12.14 14.17 -2.87
N ASP A 190 -12.63 13.12 -2.23
CA ASP A 190 -14.03 12.84 -1.92
C ASP A 190 -14.22 13.00 -0.40
N PHE A 191 -15.02 14.00 -0.01
CA PHE A 191 -15.25 14.35 1.40
C PHE A 191 -16.07 13.29 2.13
N ALA A 192 -17.14 12.78 1.50
CA ALA A 192 -18.04 11.80 2.10
C ALA A 192 -17.32 10.50 2.48
N GLU A 193 -16.43 10.03 1.61
CA GLU A 193 -15.67 8.80 1.87
C GLU A 193 -14.26 9.03 2.45
N GLN A 194 -13.87 10.31 2.64
CA GLN A 194 -12.56 10.73 3.11
C GLN A 194 -11.41 10.03 2.37
N ARG A 195 -11.46 10.10 1.03
CA ARG A 195 -10.51 9.40 0.17
C ARG A 195 -9.96 10.29 -0.94
N LEU A 196 -8.65 10.17 -1.14
CA LEU A 196 -7.94 10.67 -2.30
C LEU A 196 -7.97 9.59 -3.40
N VAL A 197 -8.46 9.93 -4.57
CA VAL A 197 -8.51 9.03 -5.73
C VAL A 197 -7.64 9.60 -6.84
N VAL A 198 -6.67 8.81 -7.30
CA VAL A 198 -5.87 9.09 -8.48
C VAL A 198 -6.32 8.13 -9.57
N LYS A 199 -6.77 8.67 -10.71
CA LYS A 199 -7.19 7.85 -11.86
C LYS A 199 -6.00 7.11 -12.46
N PRO A 200 -6.22 6.04 -13.24
CA PRO A 200 -5.13 5.30 -13.85
C PRO A 200 -4.20 6.21 -14.67
N PRO A 201 -2.89 6.28 -14.34
CA PRO A 201 -1.93 7.05 -15.11
C PRO A 201 -1.54 6.36 -16.43
N GLU A 202 -1.77 5.05 -16.52
CA GLU A 202 -1.40 4.20 -17.65
C GLU A 202 -2.62 3.44 -18.18
N SER A 203 -2.45 2.73 -19.30
CA SER A 203 -3.53 1.98 -19.96
C SER A 203 -3.88 0.64 -19.30
N ASP A 204 -3.31 0.32 -18.13
CA ASP A 204 -3.54 -0.93 -17.39
C ASP A 204 -4.80 -0.91 -16.51
N GLY A 205 -5.42 0.28 -16.38
CA GLY A 205 -6.62 0.49 -15.59
C GLY A 205 -6.37 0.42 -14.07
N LEU A 206 -5.13 0.63 -13.62
CA LEU A 206 -4.78 0.66 -12.20
C LEU A 206 -4.79 2.10 -11.67
N GLY A 207 -5.79 2.41 -10.84
CA GLY A 207 -5.86 3.67 -10.09
C GLY A 207 -5.27 3.52 -8.69
N ILE A 208 -5.05 4.64 -8.01
CA ILE A 208 -4.61 4.67 -6.60
C ILE A 208 -5.72 5.29 -5.76
N VAL A 209 -6.05 4.67 -4.64
CA VAL A 209 -7.01 5.20 -3.66
C VAL A 209 -6.33 5.28 -2.31
N CYS A 210 -6.29 6.46 -1.69
CA CYS A 210 -5.82 6.64 -0.33
C CYS A 210 -6.98 7.00 0.58
N LYS A 211 -7.25 6.17 1.59
CA LYS A 211 -8.32 6.39 2.57
C LYS A 211 -7.75 6.97 3.85
N PHE A 212 -8.25 8.13 4.30
CA PHE A 212 -7.82 8.78 5.54
C PHE A 212 -8.55 8.17 6.75
N ASP A 213 -8.23 6.90 7.07
CA ASP A 213 -8.91 6.13 8.13
C ASP A 213 -8.13 6.03 9.45
N ARG A 214 -7.01 6.74 9.58
CA ARG A 214 -6.09 6.65 10.73
C ARG A 214 -6.26 7.74 11.78
N GLY A 215 -7.37 8.47 11.75
CA GLY A 215 -7.68 9.53 12.72
C GLY A 215 -6.84 10.81 12.57
N THR A 216 -5.92 10.88 11.59
CA THR A 216 -5.20 12.09 11.24
C THR A 216 -5.27 12.34 9.74
N GLN A 217 -5.27 13.61 9.32
CA GLN A 217 -5.20 14.01 7.91
C GLN A 217 -3.78 13.87 7.30
N ARG A 218 -2.82 13.35 8.06
CA ARG A 218 -1.42 13.18 7.62
C ARG A 218 -1.10 11.76 7.19
N GLU A 219 -1.90 10.79 7.56
CA GLU A 219 -1.71 9.39 7.20
C GLU A 219 -2.95 8.84 6.49
N CYS A 220 -2.73 8.11 5.41
CA CYS A 220 -3.80 7.40 4.73
C CYS A 220 -3.36 6.00 4.32
N THR A 221 -4.32 5.08 4.29
CA THR A 221 -4.12 3.73 3.81
C THR A 221 -4.32 3.72 2.30
N GLY A 222 -3.23 3.55 1.56
CA GLY A 222 -3.19 3.54 0.09
C GLY A 222 -3.44 2.15 -0.49
N TYR A 223 -4.19 2.07 -1.58
CA TYR A 223 -4.43 0.87 -2.36
C TYR A 223 -4.26 1.15 -3.84
N VAL A 224 -3.66 0.22 -4.58
CA VAL A 224 -3.81 0.17 -6.04
C VAL A 224 -5.05 -0.65 -6.36
N VAL A 225 -5.94 -0.07 -7.16
CA VAL A 225 -7.27 -0.60 -7.44
C VAL A 225 -7.48 -0.71 -8.94
N ARG A 226 -7.96 -1.87 -9.40
CA ARG A 226 -8.38 -2.02 -10.79
C ARG A 226 -9.75 -1.35 -10.97
N ILE A 227 -9.83 -0.33 -11.83
CA ILE A 227 -11.06 0.48 -11.95
C ILE A 227 -12.29 -0.29 -12.46
N ALA A 228 -12.09 -1.37 -13.22
CA ALA A 228 -13.18 -2.17 -13.78
C ALA A 228 -13.81 -3.13 -12.76
N THR A 229 -13.03 -3.65 -11.81
CA THR A 229 -13.47 -4.68 -10.85
C THR A 229 -13.50 -4.19 -9.41
N LEU A 230 -12.94 -3.01 -9.14
CA LEU A 230 -12.69 -2.46 -7.80
C LEU A 230 -11.81 -3.38 -6.91
N GLU A 231 -11.07 -4.29 -7.52
CA GLU A 231 -10.16 -5.20 -6.83
C GLU A 231 -8.92 -4.44 -6.33
N LYS A 232 -8.63 -4.57 -5.03
CA LYS A 232 -7.43 -4.02 -4.38
C LYS A 232 -6.28 -5.00 -4.52
N CYS A 233 -5.23 -4.61 -5.22
CA CYS A 233 -4.14 -5.52 -5.60
C CYS A 233 -2.74 -5.10 -5.18
N ALA A 234 -2.61 -3.90 -4.64
CA ALA A 234 -1.44 -3.48 -3.85
C ALA A 234 -1.90 -2.62 -2.67
N LYS A 235 -1.06 -2.55 -1.64
CA LYS A 235 -1.28 -1.72 -0.45
C LYS A 235 -0.02 -0.97 -0.06
N PHE A 236 -0.21 0.29 0.29
CA PHE A 236 0.81 1.22 0.76
C PHE A 236 0.36 1.89 2.05
N ILE A 237 1.30 2.17 2.95
CA ILE A 237 1.06 3.11 4.04
C ILE A 237 1.61 4.45 3.60
N VAL A 238 0.74 5.45 3.50
CA VAL A 238 1.05 6.74 2.90
C VAL A 238 1.06 7.81 3.98
N ILE A 239 2.14 8.58 4.02
CA ILE A 239 2.38 9.63 5.01
C ILE A 239 2.71 10.94 4.28
N ARG A 240 2.04 12.02 4.67
CA ARG A 240 2.32 13.37 4.18
C ARG A 240 3.73 13.82 4.58
N GLN A 241 4.47 14.39 3.64
CA GLN A 241 5.83 14.93 3.84
C GLN A 241 5.79 16.42 4.20
#